data_AF-A0ABD1EGF5-F1
#
_entry.id   AF-A0ABD1EGF5-F1
#
_cell.length_a   1.000
_cell.length_b   1.000
_cell.length_c   1.000
_cell.angle_alpha   90.00
_cell.angle_beta   90.00
_cell.angle_gamma   90.00
#
_symmetry.space_group_name_H-M   'P 1'
#
loop_
_entity.id
_entity.type
_entity.pdbx_description
1 polymer ?
#
loop_
_entity_poly.entity_id
_entity_poly.type
_entity_poly.pdbx_seq_one_letter_code
_entity_poly.pdbx_strand_id
1 'polypeptide(L)'
;MQLSFSHIMKHWKRNPNQPGASKVPGSRNVLLRFYPPQSALQNNQRKKKVYEQQENEENPLRCPVKLYEFYLSKCPESVKTRNDVFYLQPERSCVPDSPVWYSTMHLPKEALEKMLHRVKMVKEINVALLTS
;
A
#
# COMPACT_ATOMS: atom_id res chain seq x y z
N MET A 1 -12.58 -12.30 3.86
CA MET A 1 -12.55 -10.83 4.01
C MET A 1 -12.29 -10.19 2.66
N GLN A 2 -13.00 -9.12 2.30
CA GLN A 2 -12.94 -8.54 0.96
C GLN A 2 -11.76 -7.57 0.75
N LEU A 3 -11.13 -7.11 1.84
CA LEU A 3 -10.06 -6.11 1.81
C LEU A 3 -8.91 -6.53 2.73
N SER A 4 -7.72 -6.66 2.15
CA SER A 4 -6.47 -7.03 2.84
C SER A 4 -5.29 -6.56 2.00
N PHE A 5 -4.20 -6.17 2.67
CA PHE A 5 -2.92 -5.88 2.03
C PHE A 5 -2.05 -7.13 1.79
N SER A 6 -2.56 -8.33 2.07
CA SER A 6 -1.91 -9.61 1.75
C SER A 6 -1.58 -9.77 0.25
N HIS A 7 -2.19 -8.94 -0.58
CA HIS A 7 -2.05 -8.92 -2.03
C HIS A 7 -1.03 -7.91 -2.55
N ILE A 8 -0.35 -7.19 -1.66
CA ILE A 8 0.73 -6.25 -2.03
C ILE A 8 2.06 -6.92 -1.73
N MET A 9 2.94 -6.98 -2.73
CA MET A 9 4.27 -7.57 -2.59
C MET A 9 5.36 -6.60 -3.04
N LYS A 10 6.48 -6.60 -2.33
CA LYS A 10 7.69 -5.88 -2.71
C LYS A 10 8.48 -6.68 -3.73
N HIS A 11 8.84 -6.06 -4.85
CA HIS A 11 9.65 -6.66 -5.91
C HIS A 11 10.91 -5.83 -6.16
N TRP A 12 11.90 -6.50 -6.74
CA TRP A 12 13.13 -5.88 -7.25
C TRP A 12 13.09 -5.98 -8.77
N LYS A 13 13.18 -4.83 -9.45
CA LYS A 13 13.26 -4.75 -10.91
C LYS A 13 14.66 -4.28 -11.30
N ARG A 14 15.30 -5.00 -12.21
CA ARG A 14 16.51 -4.52 -12.89
C ARG A 14 16.09 -3.59 -14.02
N ASN A 15 16.76 -2.44 -14.15
CA ASN A 15 16.55 -1.54 -15.29
C ASN A 15 16.97 -2.24 -16.59
N PRO A 16 16.04 -2.51 -17.53
CA PRO A 16 16.37 -3.18 -18.79
C PRO A 16 17.16 -2.29 -19.76
N ASN A 17 17.15 -0.96 -19.57
CA ASN A 17 17.83 0.01 -20.44
C ASN A 17 19.36 0.11 -20.21
N GLN A 18 19.95 -0.69 -19.32
CA GLN A 18 21.41 -0.78 -19.17
C GLN A 18 21.87 -2.24 -19.12
N PRO A 19 22.09 -2.88 -20.29
CA PRO A 19 22.74 -4.18 -20.37
C PRO A 19 24.22 -4.04 -19.95
N GLY A 20 24.49 -4.13 -18.64
CA GLY A 20 25.84 -4.01 -18.08
C GLY A 20 25.92 -3.52 -16.63
N ALA A 21 24.86 -2.89 -16.11
CA ALA A 21 24.86 -2.29 -14.77
C ALA A 21 24.77 -3.28 -13.58
N SER A 22 24.87 -4.58 -13.84
CA SER A 22 24.91 -5.63 -12.80
C SER A 22 26.10 -5.49 -11.82
N LYS A 23 27.04 -4.57 -12.07
CA LYS A 23 28.25 -4.35 -11.26
C LYS A 23 28.22 -3.09 -10.39
N VAL A 24 27.20 -2.23 -10.46
CA VAL A 24 27.11 -1.06 -9.56
C VAL A 24 26.30 -1.43 -8.32
N PRO A 25 26.89 -1.49 -7.11
CA PRO A 25 26.15 -1.64 -5.87
C PRO A 25 25.28 -0.39 -5.68
N GLY A 26 23.96 -0.51 -5.87
CA GLY A 26 23.02 0.60 -5.67
C GLY A 26 21.88 0.69 -6.70
N SER A 27 22.01 0.15 -7.91
CA SER A 27 21.02 0.36 -8.99
C SER A 27 19.83 -0.65 -9.00
N ARG A 28 19.38 -1.09 -7.81
CA ARG A 28 18.22 -1.99 -7.74
C ARG A 28 16.95 -1.16 -7.57
N ASN A 29 16.13 -1.05 -8.61
CA ASN A 29 14.84 -0.39 -8.52
C ASN A 29 13.85 -1.26 -7.74
N VAL A 30 13.34 -0.76 -6.62
CA VAL A 30 12.35 -1.44 -5.80
C VAL A 30 10.95 -0.98 -6.18
N LEU A 31 9.97 -1.87 -6.14
CA LEU A 31 8.57 -1.51 -6.37
C LEU A 31 7.60 -2.31 -5.50
N LEU A 32 6.42 -1.76 -5.29
CA LEU A 32 5.26 -2.47 -4.77
C LEU A 32 4.37 -2.91 -5.93
N ARG A 33 3.89 -4.15 -5.87
CA ARG A 33 2.94 -4.70 -6.84
C ARG A 33 1.72 -5.25 -6.13
N PHE A 34 0.55 -4.86 -6.61
CA PHE A 34 -0.73 -5.37 -6.13
C PHE A 34 -1.26 -6.46 -7.06
N TYR A 35 -1.58 -7.62 -6.47
CA TYR A 35 -2.15 -8.79 -7.12
C TYR A 35 -3.62 -8.93 -6.73
N PRO A 36 -4.58 -8.50 -7.56
CA PRO A 36 -5.99 -8.57 -7.22
C PRO A 36 -6.42 -10.01 -6.89
N PRO A 37 -7.17 -10.24 -5.80
CA PRO A 37 -7.67 -11.58 -5.46
C PRO A 37 -8.56 -12.13 -6.57
N GLN A 38 -8.51 -13.46 -6.80
CA GLN A 38 -9.26 -14.11 -7.88
C GLN A 38 -10.77 -13.83 -7.84
N SER A 39 -11.35 -13.74 -6.63
CA SER A 39 -12.75 -13.36 -6.43
C SER A 39 -13.09 -11.95 -6.95
N ALA A 40 -12.13 -11.01 -6.92
CA ALA A 40 -12.30 -9.67 -7.48
C ALA A 40 -12.21 -9.65 -9.01
N LEU A 41 -11.54 -10.63 -9.61
CA LEU A 41 -11.38 -10.77 -11.07
C LEU A 41 -12.61 -11.38 -11.74
N GLN A 42 -13.31 -12.27 -11.04
CA GLN A 42 -14.51 -12.95 -11.54
C GLN A 42 -15.64 -11.98 -11.89
N ASN A 43 -15.74 -10.86 -11.18
CA ASN A 43 -16.81 -9.87 -11.35
C ASN A 43 -16.47 -8.71 -12.29
N ASN A 44 -15.23 -8.56 -12.79
CA ASN A 44 -14.88 -7.52 -13.75
C ASN A 44 -13.51 -7.74 -14.43
N GLN A 45 -13.46 -7.99 -15.73
CA GLN A 45 -12.20 -8.20 -16.45
C GLN A 45 -11.27 -6.98 -16.45
N ARG A 46 -11.79 -5.76 -16.29
CA ARG A 46 -10.95 -4.53 -16.17
C ARG A 46 -10.11 -4.50 -14.89
N LYS A 47 -10.47 -5.31 -13.87
CA LYS A 47 -9.71 -5.46 -12.62
C LYS A 47 -8.49 -6.39 -12.74
N LYS A 48 -8.25 -7.00 -13.90
CA LYS A 48 -7.02 -7.78 -14.18
C LYS A 48 -5.76 -6.92 -14.22
N LYS A 49 -5.87 -5.59 -14.19
CA LYS A 49 -4.72 -4.70 -14.20
C LYS A 49 -3.91 -4.89 -12.92
N VAL A 50 -2.69 -5.36 -13.08
CA VAL A 50 -1.67 -5.34 -12.04
C VAL A 50 -1.27 -3.87 -11.81
N TYR A 51 -1.35 -3.42 -10.56
CA TYR A 51 -0.95 -2.07 -10.20
C TYR A 51 0.44 -2.10 -9.60
N GLU A 52 1.31 -1.22 -10.08
CA GLU A 52 2.70 -1.11 -9.64
C GLU A 52 2.99 0.31 -9.16
N GLN A 53 3.76 0.44 -8.08
CA GLN A 53 4.28 1.71 -7.58
C GLN A 53 5.78 1.58 -7.36
N GLN A 54 6.57 2.36 -8.09
CA GLN A 54 8.02 2.37 -8.00
C GLN A 54 8.49 3.16 -6.78
N GLU A 55 9.68 2.83 -6.29
CA GLU A 55 10.40 3.65 -5.31
C GLU A 55 10.60 5.06 -5.85
N ASN A 56 10.37 6.06 -4.99
CA ASN A 56 10.67 7.45 -5.28
C ASN A 56 11.99 7.79 -4.59
N GLU A 57 13.09 7.76 -5.35
CA GLU A 57 14.42 8.08 -4.84
C GLU A 57 14.60 9.59 -4.62
N GLU A 58 13.90 10.44 -5.38
CA GLU A 58 13.98 11.90 -5.30
C GLU A 58 13.38 12.44 -4.00
N ASN A 59 12.28 11.85 -3.54
CA ASN A 59 11.60 12.25 -2.32
C ASN A 59 11.24 11.04 -1.45
N PRO A 60 12.14 10.61 -0.55
CA PRO A 60 11.94 9.47 0.33
C PRO A 60 10.68 9.57 1.21
N LEU A 61 10.28 10.78 1.61
CA LEU A 61 9.07 11.02 2.42
C LEU A 61 7.77 10.84 1.63
N ARG A 62 7.84 10.88 0.30
CA ARG A 62 6.72 10.60 -0.62
C ARG A 62 6.88 9.25 -1.31
N CYS A 63 7.86 8.45 -0.92
CA CYS A 63 8.11 7.16 -1.55
C CYS A 63 7.10 6.10 -1.12
N PRO A 64 6.32 5.52 -2.04
CA PRO A 64 5.29 4.52 -1.70
C PRO A 64 5.90 3.27 -1.06
N VAL A 65 7.08 2.82 -1.51
CA VAL A 65 7.80 1.68 -0.92
C VAL A 65 8.14 1.94 0.55
N LYS A 66 8.82 3.06 0.85
CA LYS A 66 9.20 3.44 2.23
C LYS A 66 7.98 3.66 3.13
N LEU A 67 6.95 4.32 2.63
CA LEU A 67 5.70 4.53 3.37
C LEU A 67 5.02 3.20 3.71
N TYR A 68 5.03 2.23 2.79
CA TYR A 68 4.49 0.90 3.06
C TYR A 68 5.34 0.11 4.05
N GLU A 69 6.66 0.18 3.97
CA GLU A 69 7.57 -0.43 4.95
C GLU A 69 7.36 0.15 6.34
N PHE A 70 7.25 1.48 6.43
CA PHE A 70 6.99 2.17 7.70
C PHE A 70 5.61 1.84 8.25
N TYR A 71 4.60 1.76 7.39
CA TYR A 71 3.28 1.27 7.78
C TYR A 71 3.34 -0.15 8.40
N LEU A 72 4.07 -1.08 7.76
CA LEU A 72 4.23 -2.45 8.26
C LEU A 72 5.05 -2.53 9.56
N SER A 73 5.99 -1.60 9.79
CA SER A 73 6.78 -1.59 11.02
C SER A 73 5.94 -1.22 12.25
N LYS A 74 4.80 -0.54 12.06
CA LYS A 74 3.85 -0.15 13.10
C LYS A 74 2.71 -1.16 13.31
N CYS A 75 2.74 -2.28 12.59
CA CYS A 75 1.78 -3.38 12.69
C CYS A 75 2.07 -4.26 13.93
N PRO A 76 1.06 -4.59 14.77
CA PRO A 76 1.25 -5.54 15.87
C PRO A 76 1.73 -6.90 15.38
N GLU A 77 2.70 -7.50 16.07
CA GLU A 77 3.29 -8.78 15.65
C GLU A 77 2.25 -9.90 15.54
N SER A 78 1.30 -9.94 16.48
CA SER A 78 0.25 -10.97 16.55
C SER A 78 -0.73 -10.96 15.36
N VAL A 79 -0.77 -9.89 14.57
CA VAL A 79 -1.65 -9.80 13.39
C VAL A 79 -0.90 -9.92 12.07
N LYS A 80 0.44 -9.92 12.06
CA LYS A 80 1.23 -10.10 10.83
C LYS A 80 1.00 -11.46 10.15
N THR A 81 0.75 -12.49 10.95
CA THR A 81 0.47 -13.87 10.47
C THR A 81 -1.02 -14.11 10.20
N ARG A 82 -1.88 -13.16 10.58
CA ARG A 82 -3.34 -13.26 10.46
C ARG A 82 -3.82 -12.62 9.17
N ASN A 83 -4.62 -13.36 8.41
CA ASN A 83 -5.27 -12.87 7.19
C ASN A 83 -6.79 -12.70 7.35
N ASP A 84 -7.31 -12.94 8.55
CA ASP A 84 -8.73 -12.93 8.90
C ASP A 84 -9.20 -11.58 9.48
N VAL A 85 -8.28 -10.67 9.82
CA VAL A 85 -8.59 -9.33 10.34
C VAL A 85 -7.93 -8.21 9.52
N PHE A 86 -8.72 -7.20 9.15
CA PHE A 86 -8.21 -5.96 8.57
C PHE A 86 -7.84 -5.00 9.70
N TYR A 87 -6.61 -5.15 10.20
CA TYR A 87 -6.11 -4.57 11.46
C TYR A 87 -5.79 -3.07 11.41
N LEU A 88 -6.42 -2.29 10.52
CA LEU A 88 -6.14 -0.84 10.37
C LEU A 88 -6.82 0.05 11.42
N GLN A 89 -7.44 -0.53 12.45
CA GLN A 89 -8.04 0.23 13.53
C GLN A 89 -6.94 0.94 14.34
N PRO A 90 -6.89 2.28 14.40
CA PRO A 90 -5.86 2.98 15.17
C PRO A 90 -5.92 2.62 16.65
N GLU A 91 -4.75 2.50 17.27
CA GLU A 91 -4.64 2.31 18.72
C GLU A 91 -4.99 3.61 19.45
N ARG A 92 -5.71 3.54 20.57
CA ARG A 92 -6.32 4.72 21.21
C ARG A 92 -5.29 5.76 21.66
N SER A 93 -4.11 5.29 22.02
CA SER A 93 -3.02 6.12 22.57
C SER A 93 -1.81 6.16 21.63
N CYS A 94 -1.97 5.84 20.33
CA CYS A 94 -0.84 5.93 19.42
C CYS A 94 -0.37 7.38 19.27
N VAL A 95 0.93 7.56 19.39
CA VAL A 95 1.65 8.80 19.06
C VAL A 95 2.69 8.48 17.98
N PRO A 96 3.28 9.49 17.31
CA PRO A 96 4.25 9.25 16.24
C PRO A 96 5.40 8.28 16.62
N ASP A 97 5.90 8.40 17.85
CA ASP A 97 7.01 7.58 18.36
C ASP A 97 6.57 6.20 18.89
N SER A 98 5.28 5.90 18.94
CA SER A 98 4.79 4.60 19.42
C SER A 98 5.35 3.45 18.57
N PRO A 99 5.70 2.31 19.17
CA PRO A 99 6.19 1.14 18.44
C PRO A 99 5.10 0.53 17.54
N VAL A 100 3.83 0.70 17.91
CA VAL A 100 2.65 0.21 17.21
C VAL A 100 1.64 1.33 17.07
N TRP A 101 1.00 1.44 15.91
CA TRP A 101 -0.03 2.46 15.64
C TRP A 101 -1.44 1.89 15.51
N TYR A 102 -1.55 0.59 15.27
CA TYR A 102 -2.81 -0.07 15.04
C TYR A 102 -3.08 -1.10 16.12
N SER A 103 -4.35 -1.25 16.48
CA SER A 103 -4.79 -2.28 17.41
C SER A 103 -4.85 -3.65 16.72
N THR A 104 -5.03 -4.70 17.52
CA THR A 104 -5.29 -6.06 17.01
C THR A 104 -6.77 -6.28 16.63
N MET A 105 -7.61 -5.26 16.78
CA MET A 105 -9.03 -5.30 16.42
C MET A 105 -9.25 -5.05 14.92
N HIS A 106 -10.37 -5.53 14.40
CA HIS A 106 -10.76 -5.22 13.03
C HIS A 106 -11.15 -3.75 12.88
N LEU A 107 -10.83 -3.16 11.73
CA LEU A 107 -11.39 -1.86 11.35
C LEU A 107 -12.90 -2.01 11.07
N PRO A 108 -13.79 -1.24 11.73
CA PRO A 108 -15.21 -1.23 11.44
C PRO A 108 -15.50 -0.81 9.99
N LYS A 109 -16.56 -1.36 9.41
CA LYS A 109 -16.93 -1.09 8.02
C LYS A 109 -17.23 0.39 7.79
N GLU A 110 -17.91 1.03 8.73
CA GLU A 110 -18.31 2.43 8.69
C GLU A 110 -17.09 3.36 8.66
N ALA A 111 -16.06 3.03 9.43
CA ALA A 111 -14.81 3.79 9.46
C ALA A 111 -14.08 3.70 8.11
N LEU A 112 -14.04 2.50 7.52
CA LEU A 112 -13.49 2.28 6.19
C LEU A 112 -14.27 3.01 5.10
N GLU A 113 -15.60 2.95 5.11
CA GLU A 113 -16.46 3.68 4.18
C GLU A 113 -16.19 5.19 4.26
N LYS A 114 -16.11 5.75 5.47
CA LYS A 114 -15.79 7.16 5.69
C LYS A 114 -14.41 7.52 5.13
N MET A 115 -13.39 6.66 5.31
CA MET A 115 -12.06 6.87 4.73
C MET A 115 -12.10 6.88 3.20
N LEU A 116 -12.77 5.90 2.59
CA LEU A 116 -12.88 5.79 1.13
C LEU A 116 -13.64 6.98 0.53
N HIS A 117 -14.70 7.46 1.17
CA HIS A 117 -15.39 8.68 0.76
C HIS A 117 -14.48 9.90 0.77
N ARG A 118 -13.68 10.09 1.83
CA ARG A 118 -12.71 11.20 1.89
C ARG A 118 -11.69 11.13 0.75
N VAL A 119 -11.13 9.95 0.50
CA VAL A 119 -10.17 9.75 -0.61
C VAL A 119 -10.81 10.03 -1.97
N LYS A 120 -12.03 9.53 -2.18
CA LYS A 120 -12.80 9.74 -3.41
C LYS A 120 -13.06 11.22 -3.65
N MET A 121 -13.56 11.95 -2.65
CA MET A 121 -13.85 13.38 -2.76
C MET A 121 -12.60 14.19 -3.11
N VAL A 122 -11.47 13.95 -2.43
CA VAL A 122 -10.21 14.64 -2.74
C VAL A 122 -9.76 14.36 -4.17
N LYS A 123 -9.90 13.11 -4.63
CA LYS A 123 -9.59 12.76 -6.01
C LYS A 123 -10.50 13.48 -7.02
N GLU A 124 -11.80 13.53 -6.76
CA GLU A 124 -12.77 14.21 -7.63
C GLU A 124 -12.47 15.71 -7.74
N ILE A 125 -12.17 16.38 -6.63
CA ILE A 125 -11.77 17.79 -6.60
C ILE A 125 -10.46 18.00 -7.37
N ASN A 126 -9.43 17.19 -7.12
CA ASN A 126 -8.15 17.32 -7.82
C ASN A 126 -8.30 17.11 -9.33
N VAL A 127 -9.11 16.14 -9.74
CA VAL A 127 -9.41 15.93 -11.17
C VAL A 127 -10.11 17.15 -11.74
N ALA A 128 -11.17 17.64 -11.09
CA ALA A 128 -11.89 18.83 -11.55
C ALA A 128 -10.94 20.02 -11.73
N LEU A 129 -10.09 20.32 -10.75
CA LEU A 129 -9.12 21.43 -10.81
C LEU A 129 -8.07 21.26 -11.91
N LEU A 130 -7.60 20.04 -12.17
CA LEU A 130 -6.59 19.75 -13.19
C LEU A 130 -7.15 19.64 -14.61
N THR A 131 -8.46 19.45 -14.75
CA THR A 131 -9.18 19.39 -16.04
C THR A 131 -9.95 20.67 -16.36
N SER A 132 -9.89 21.68 -15.48
CA SER A 132 -10.42 23.03 -15.70
C SER A 132 -9.37 23.89 -16.40
#